data_AF-A0A1M3M1R2-F1
#
_entry.id   AF-A0A1M3M1R2-F1
#
_cell.length_a   1.000
_cell.length_b   1.000
_cell.length_c   1.000
_cell.angle_alpha   90.00
_cell.angle_beta   90.00
_cell.angle_gamma   90.00
#
_symmetry.space_group_name_H-M   'P 1'
#
loop_
_entity.id
_entity.type
_entity.pdbx_description
1 polymer ?
#
loop_
_entity_poly.entity_id
_entity_poly.type
_entity_poly.pdbx_seq_one_letter_code
_entity_poly.pdbx_strand_id
1 'polypeptide(L)'
;MKPRFVACSLLFLVLAGCSASVPWQHPTEPKDRWRSDYNACRRWADGEVGYTESSSDSNFRDYDRAQAKKRINAYVDMCMRDRGYVPVRSSR
;
A
#
# COMPACT_ATOMS: atom_id res chain seq x y z
N MET A 1 -20.20 -30.50 -31.33
CA MET A 1 -19.22 -30.26 -30.25
C MET A 1 -19.15 -28.75 -30.04
N LYS A 2 -19.60 -28.25 -28.89
CA LYS A 2 -19.89 -26.81 -28.67
C LYS A 2 -18.70 -26.13 -27.96
N PRO A 3 -18.16 -25.02 -28.50
CA PRO A 3 -17.03 -24.31 -27.90
C PRO A 3 -17.56 -23.43 -26.75
N ARG A 4 -17.81 -24.03 -25.58
CA ARG A 4 -18.30 -23.32 -24.39
C ARG A 4 -17.22 -23.04 -23.35
N PHE A 5 -16.00 -23.53 -23.54
CA PHE A 5 -14.93 -23.41 -22.58
C PHE A 5 -14.02 -22.19 -22.76
N VAL A 6 -14.10 -21.49 -23.89
CA VAL A 6 -13.19 -20.36 -24.19
C VAL A 6 -13.64 -19.05 -23.52
N ALA A 7 -14.93 -18.88 -23.26
CA ALA A 7 -15.49 -17.63 -22.72
C ALA A 7 -15.14 -17.36 -21.25
N CYS A 8 -14.79 -18.39 -20.47
CA CYS A 8 -14.55 -18.23 -19.03
C CYS A 8 -13.12 -17.78 -18.69
N SER A 9 -12.15 -18.01 -19.59
CA SER A 9 -10.73 -17.71 -19.35
C SER A 9 -10.37 -16.24 -19.55
N LEU A 10 -11.23 -15.44 -20.20
CA LEU A 10 -10.97 -14.02 -20.52
C LEU A 10 -11.27 -13.06 -19.37
N LEU A 11 -12.07 -13.46 -18.37
CA LEU A 11 -12.46 -12.61 -17.25
C LEU A 11 -11.36 -12.44 -16.18
N PHE A 12 -10.37 -13.33 -16.12
CA PHE A 12 -9.29 -13.24 -15.13
C PHE A 12 -8.20 -12.20 -15.47
N LEU A 13 -8.14 -11.68 -16.71
CA LEU A 13 -7.13 -10.68 -17.09
C LEU A 13 -7.49 -9.23 -16.74
N VAL A 14 -8.73 -8.94 -16.34
CA VAL A 14 -9.19 -7.55 -16.16
C VAL A 14 -8.89 -6.99 -14.76
N LEU A 15 -8.33 -7.81 -13.84
CA LEU A 15 -7.85 -7.34 -12.54
C LEU A 15 -6.38 -6.89 -12.56
N ALA A 16 -5.80 -6.61 -13.72
CA ALA A 16 -4.50 -5.95 -13.84
C ALA A 16 -4.58 -4.48 -13.39
N GLY A 17 -4.71 -4.33 -12.06
CA GLY A 17 -4.11 -3.31 -11.23
C GLY A 17 -4.31 -1.87 -11.65
N CYS A 18 -5.16 -1.16 -10.92
CA CYS A 18 -4.95 0.27 -10.69
C CYS A 18 -3.59 0.43 -9.98
N SER A 19 -2.51 0.46 -10.76
CA SER A 19 -1.13 0.62 -10.32
C SER A 19 -0.88 2.08 -9.93
N ALA A 20 -1.58 2.56 -8.90
CA ALA A 20 -1.17 3.76 -8.17
C ALA A 20 0.34 3.70 -7.93
N SER A 21 1.07 4.68 -8.47
CA SER A 21 2.52 4.72 -8.34
C SER A 21 2.89 4.90 -6.87
N VAL A 22 3.96 4.23 -6.48
CA VAL A 22 4.49 4.30 -5.12
C VAL A 22 5.52 5.44 -5.07
N PRO A 23 5.49 6.33 -4.04
CA PRO A 23 6.43 7.45 -3.92
C PRO A 23 7.84 7.02 -3.45
N TRP A 24 8.26 5.79 -3.80
CA TRP A 24 9.52 5.17 -3.40
C TRP A 24 10.17 4.52 -4.61
N GLN A 25 11.49 4.53 -4.63
CA GLN A 25 12.31 3.90 -5.67
C GLN A 25 13.47 3.15 -5.04
N HIS A 26 13.94 2.12 -5.74
CA HIS A 26 15.12 1.36 -5.36
C HIS A 26 16.10 1.33 -6.53
N PRO A 27 17.42 1.49 -6.32
CA PRO A 27 18.39 1.54 -7.41
C PRO A 27 18.53 0.22 -8.17
N THR A 28 18.32 -0.92 -7.50
CA THR A 28 18.59 -2.26 -8.06
C THR A 28 17.37 -3.17 -8.12
N GLU A 29 16.25 -2.83 -7.47
CA GLU A 29 15.08 -3.71 -7.43
C GLU A 29 14.13 -3.40 -8.61
N PRO A 30 13.52 -4.42 -9.25
CA PRO A 30 12.55 -4.21 -10.31
C PRO A 30 11.34 -3.38 -9.83
N LYS A 31 10.85 -2.46 -10.67
CA LYS A 31 9.72 -1.57 -10.34
C LYS A 31 8.45 -2.31 -9.91
N ASP A 32 8.23 -3.51 -10.45
CA ASP A 32 7.08 -4.35 -10.09
C ASP A 32 7.10 -4.79 -8.62
N ARG A 33 8.30 -4.87 -8.00
CA ARG A 33 8.47 -5.20 -6.58
C ARG A 33 8.13 -4.03 -5.66
N TRP A 34 8.34 -2.80 -6.09
CA TRP A 34 8.21 -1.60 -5.24
C TRP A 34 6.83 -1.50 -4.60
N ARG A 35 5.78 -1.82 -5.38
CA ARG A 35 4.40 -1.83 -4.89
C ARG A 35 4.13 -2.97 -3.90
N SER A 36 4.68 -4.14 -4.15
CA SER A 36 4.57 -5.27 -3.23
C SER A 36 5.22 -4.94 -1.88
N ASP A 37 6.44 -4.41 -1.91
CA ASP A 37 7.22 -4.11 -0.71
C ASP A 37 6.61 -2.96 0.09
N TYR A 38 6.14 -1.92 -0.60
CA TYR A 38 5.41 -0.83 0.03
C TYR A 38 4.12 -1.32 0.72
N ASN A 39 3.34 -2.18 0.06
CA ASN A 39 2.13 -2.74 0.67
C ASN A 39 2.46 -3.64 1.87
N ALA A 40 3.57 -4.40 1.81
CA ALA A 40 4.04 -5.19 2.94
C ALA A 40 4.44 -4.29 4.13
N CYS A 41 5.21 -3.23 3.88
CA CYS A 41 5.56 -2.25 4.91
C CYS A 41 4.33 -1.56 5.49
N ARG A 42 3.35 -1.24 4.66
CA ARG A 42 2.09 -0.62 5.11
C ARG A 42 1.29 -1.53 6.02
N ARG A 43 1.09 -2.80 5.63
CA ARG A 43 0.37 -3.77 6.48
C ARG A 43 1.07 -4.01 7.81
N TRP A 44 2.40 -4.09 7.78
CA TRP A 44 3.20 -4.19 8.99
C TRP A 44 3.01 -2.94 9.88
N ALA A 45 3.15 -1.74 9.32
CA ALA A 45 2.95 -0.47 10.04
C ALA A 45 1.53 -0.31 10.60
N ASP A 46 0.50 -0.74 9.87
CA ASP A 46 -0.88 -0.76 10.35
C ASP A 46 -1.00 -1.66 11.60
N GLY A 47 -0.33 -2.81 11.60
CA GLY A 47 -0.23 -3.71 12.76
C GLY A 47 0.51 -3.10 13.95
N GLU A 48 1.63 -2.41 13.72
CA GLU A 48 2.41 -1.75 14.78
C GLU A 48 1.67 -0.58 15.43
N VAL A 49 0.91 0.18 14.64
CA VAL A 49 0.13 1.32 15.16
C VAL A 49 -1.09 0.83 15.92
N GLY A 50 -1.69 -0.29 15.50
CA GLY A 50 -2.81 -0.93 16.18
C GLY A 50 -4.09 -0.08 16.21
N TYR A 51 -4.16 0.97 15.37
CA TYR A 51 -5.31 1.85 15.34
C TYR A 51 -6.51 1.11 14.74
N THR A 52 -7.54 0.94 15.56
CA THR A 52 -8.85 0.45 15.13
C THR A 52 -9.84 1.59 15.22
N GLU A 53 -10.59 1.80 14.15
CA GLU A 53 -11.66 2.80 14.13
C GLU A 53 -12.80 2.28 15.04
N SER A 54 -12.79 2.70 16.30
CA SER A 54 -13.83 2.36 17.25
C SER A 54 -15.15 3.01 16.84
N SER A 55 -16.25 2.26 16.89
CA SER A 55 -17.61 2.74 16.58
C SER A 55 -18.16 3.76 17.58
N SER A 56 -17.44 4.07 18.65
CA SER A 56 -17.84 5.14 19.58
C SER A 56 -17.61 6.50 18.94
N ASP A 57 -18.65 7.34 18.88
CA ASP A 57 -18.60 8.75 18.47
C ASP A 57 -17.71 9.56 19.44
N SER A 58 -16.39 9.41 19.29
CA SER A 58 -15.41 10.30 19.86
C SER A 58 -15.46 11.61 19.08
N ASN A 59 -15.66 12.73 19.76
CA ASN A 59 -15.54 14.08 19.18
C ASN A 59 -14.15 14.33 18.55
N PHE A 60 -13.16 13.48 18.85
CA PHE A 60 -11.79 13.56 18.36
C PHE A 60 -11.43 12.48 17.33
N ARG A 61 -12.40 11.71 16.82
CA ARG A 61 -12.15 10.61 15.88
C ARG A 61 -11.27 11.02 14.69
N ASP A 62 -11.55 12.17 14.08
CA ASP A 62 -10.78 12.64 12.93
C ASP A 62 -9.35 13.05 13.32
N TYR A 63 -9.17 13.59 14.52
CA TYR A 63 -7.86 13.90 15.07
C TYR A 63 -7.07 12.62 15.34
N ASP A 64 -7.68 11.63 16.01
CA ASP A 64 -7.05 10.35 16.32
C ASP A 64 -6.68 9.59 15.05
N ARG A 65 -7.58 9.57 14.06
CA ARG A 65 -7.33 9.02 12.72
C ARG A 65 -6.16 9.72 12.03
N ALA A 66 -6.06 11.05 12.13
CA ALA A 66 -4.95 11.80 11.55
C ALA A 66 -3.62 11.49 12.26
N GLN A 67 -3.62 11.35 13.59
CA GLN A 67 -2.43 10.96 14.35
C GLN A 67 -2.00 9.53 14.03
N ALA A 68 -2.94 8.59 13.97
CA ALA A 68 -2.67 7.22 13.55
C ALA A 68 -2.06 7.17 12.15
N LYS A 69 -2.63 7.91 11.19
CA LYS A 69 -2.08 8.01 9.83
C LYS A 69 -0.65 8.55 9.82
N LYS A 70 -0.33 9.57 10.62
CA LYS A 70 1.04 10.09 10.75
C LYS A 70 2.00 9.03 11.27
N ARG A 71 1.60 8.28 12.30
CA ARG A 71 2.40 7.18 12.86
C ARG A 71 2.63 6.08 11.82
N ILE A 72 1.58 5.65 11.13
CA ILE A 72 1.66 4.63 10.06
C ILE A 72 2.66 5.09 8.99
N ASN A 73 2.55 6.33 8.52
CA ASN A 73 3.48 6.87 7.52
C ASN A 73 4.93 6.85 8.02
N ALA A 74 5.18 7.18 9.30
CA ALA A 74 6.53 7.13 9.87
C ALA A 74 7.11 5.70 9.92
N TYR A 75 6.29 4.70 10.27
CA TYR A 75 6.71 3.30 10.24
C TYR A 75 6.95 2.78 8.82
N VAL A 76 6.09 3.16 7.87
CA VAL A 76 6.31 2.84 6.45
C VAL A 76 7.62 3.45 5.96
N ASP A 77 7.87 4.72 6.27
CA ASP A 77 9.11 5.42 5.96
C ASP A 77 10.34 4.67 6.48
N MET A 78 10.29 4.21 7.73
CA MET A 78 11.37 3.43 8.34
C MET A 78 11.57 2.09 7.63
N CYS A 79 10.49 1.32 7.43
CA CYS A 79 10.53 0.01 6.78
C CYS A 79 11.06 0.07 5.34
N MET A 80 10.65 1.09 4.58
CA MET A 80 11.13 1.28 3.21
C MET A 80 12.62 1.64 3.19
N ARG A 81 13.07 2.54 4.08
CA ARG A 81 14.50 2.89 4.20
C ARG A 81 15.37 1.71 4.62
N ASP A 82 14.89 0.88 5.55
CA ASP A 82 15.59 -0.33 6.00
C ASP A 82 15.80 -1.33 4.85
N ARG A 83 14.86 -1.37 3.91
CA ARG A 83 14.93 -2.14 2.67
C ARG A 83 15.75 -1.47 1.55
N GLY A 84 16.43 -0.35 1.82
CA GLY A 84 17.25 0.36 0.83
C GLY A 84 16.47 1.24 -0.15
N TYR A 85 15.16 1.41 0.03
CA TYR A 85 14.36 2.31 -0.80
C TYR A 85 14.61 3.77 -0.43
N VAL A 86 14.57 4.64 -1.44
CA VAL A 86 14.63 6.09 -1.28
C VAL A 86 13.34 6.74 -1.78
N PRO A 87 12.87 7.82 -1.14
CA PRO A 87 11.68 8.51 -1.60
C PRO A 87 11.94 9.12 -2.98
N VAL A 88 10.97 8.99 -3.88
CA VAL A 88 11.00 9.73 -5.15
C VAL A 88 10.85 11.21 -4.78
N ARG A 89 11.85 12.03 -5.09
CA ARG A 89 11.75 13.47 -4.87
C ARG A 89 10.56 13.99 -5.66
N SER A 90 9.48 14.32 -4.96
CA SER A 90 8.40 15.14 -5.52
C SER A 90 9.01 16.53 -5.78
N SER A 91 9.21 16.91 -7.03
CA SER A 91 9.43 18.32 -7.37
C SER A 91 8.11 19.03 -7.06
N ARG A 92 8.00 19.60 -5.87
CA ARG A 92 6.96 20.56 -5.54
C ARG A 92 7.56 21.95 -5.66
#